data_AF-A0A1A8JRY9-F1
#
_entry.id   AF-A0A1A8JRY9-F1
#
_cell.length_a   1.000
_cell.length_b   1.000
_cell.length_c   1.000
_cell.angle_alpha   90.00
_cell.angle_beta   90.00
_cell.angle_gamma   90.00
#
_symmetry.space_group_name_H-M   'P 1'
#
loop_
_entity.id
_entity.type
_entity.pdbx_description
1 polymer ?
#
loop_
_entity_poly.entity_id
_entity_poly.type
_entity_poly.pdbx_seq_one_letter_code
_entity_poly.pdbx_strand_id
1 'polypeptide(L)'
;TIAIVDLAGGYSLGTVSHDSKIDWLELNETGRKLLFRDKKLRLHLYDINSGVRTTLLSFCSYVQWVPGSDVVVAQNRGNLCVWYSIDSPESVSIFNIKGDIVDLERADGRTEVMVSEGVNTVMYTLDEGLIEFGTAIDDGNYDRAVAF
;
A
#
# COMPACT_ATOMS: atom_id res chain seq x y z
N THR A 1 -10.78 12.95 -11.52
CA THR A 1 -11.84 12.62 -10.56
C THR A 1 -11.93 11.12 -10.44
N ILE A 2 -12.10 10.61 -9.22
CA ILE A 2 -12.39 9.20 -8.92
C ILE A 2 -13.83 9.14 -8.40
N ALA A 3 -14.61 8.15 -8.85
CA ALA A 3 -15.93 7.87 -8.29
C ALA A 3 -15.85 6.58 -7.47
N ILE A 4 -16.48 6.59 -6.30
CA ILE A 4 -16.56 5.44 -5.40
C ILE A 4 -18.02 5.01 -5.34
N VAL A 5 -18.27 3.73 -5.59
CA VAL A 5 -19.63 3.20 -5.76
C VAL A 5 -19.78 1.94 -4.92
N ASP A 6 -20.88 1.86 -4.18
CA ASP A 6 -21.34 0.61 -3.58
C ASP A 6 -22.05 -0.20 -4.67
N LEU A 7 -21.43 -1.31 -5.08
CA LEU A 7 -21.98 -2.18 -6.11
C LEU A 7 -23.14 -3.04 -5.61
N ALA A 8 -23.23 -3.34 -4.32
CA ALA A 8 -24.31 -4.13 -3.75
C ALA A 8 -25.57 -3.27 -3.57
N GLY A 9 -25.39 -2.06 -3.06
CA GLY A 9 -26.47 -1.07 -2.91
C GLY A 9 -26.84 -0.36 -4.21
N GLY A 10 -25.93 -0.33 -5.20
CA GLY A 10 -26.13 0.32 -6.49
C GLY A 10 -26.09 1.86 -6.43
N TYR A 11 -25.48 2.44 -5.38
CA TYR A 11 -25.40 3.89 -5.20
C TYR A 11 -23.97 4.40 -5.03
N SER A 12 -23.77 5.67 -5.38
CA SER A 12 -22.48 6.34 -5.23
C SER A 12 -22.19 6.63 -3.75
N LEU A 13 -21.02 6.23 -3.28
CA LEU A 13 -20.50 6.58 -1.96
C LEU A 13 -19.85 7.97 -1.97
N GLY A 14 -19.29 8.39 -3.10
CA GLY A 14 -18.71 9.72 -3.21
C GLY A 14 -17.81 9.91 -4.43
N THR A 15 -17.23 11.10 -4.52
CA THR A 15 -16.27 11.46 -5.57
C THR A 15 -15.03 12.13 -4.99
N VAL A 16 -13.86 11.70 -5.43
CA VAL A 16 -12.57 12.31 -5.07
C VAL A 16 -12.11 13.21 -6.22
N SER A 17 -12.07 14.51 -5.97
CA SER A 17 -11.55 15.50 -6.91
C SER A 17 -10.02 15.54 -6.87
N HIS A 18 -9.39 15.49 -8.05
CA HIS A 18 -7.93 15.54 -8.19
C HIS A 18 -7.52 16.39 -9.39
N ASP A 19 -6.44 17.15 -9.25
CA ASP A 19 -5.96 18.16 -10.21
C ASP A 19 -5.02 17.60 -11.28
N SER A 20 -4.58 16.35 -11.12
CA SER A 20 -3.65 15.67 -12.02
C SER A 20 -4.28 14.39 -12.57
N LYS A 21 -3.79 13.93 -13.72
CA LYS A 21 -4.20 12.63 -14.28
C LYS A 21 -3.75 11.52 -13.31
N ILE A 22 -4.66 10.62 -12.99
CA ILE A 22 -4.37 9.40 -12.23
C ILE A 22 -3.84 8.37 -13.20
N ASP A 23 -2.78 7.68 -12.83
CA ASP A 23 -2.17 6.65 -13.68
C ASP A 23 -2.09 5.27 -13.05
N TRP A 24 -2.44 5.17 -11.76
CA TRP A 24 -2.63 3.92 -11.05
C TRP A 24 -3.56 4.16 -9.86
N LEU A 25 -4.41 3.20 -9.52
CA LEU A 25 -5.25 3.22 -8.34
C LEU A 25 -5.68 1.80 -7.97
N GLU A 26 -5.84 1.53 -6.67
CA GLU A 26 -6.21 0.22 -6.16
C GLU A 26 -6.88 0.33 -4.77
N LEU A 27 -7.97 -0.39 -4.58
CA LEU A 27 -8.59 -0.59 -3.27
C LEU A 27 -7.85 -1.69 -2.52
N ASN A 28 -7.73 -1.55 -1.20
CA ASN A 28 -7.36 -2.71 -0.39
C ASN A 28 -8.47 -3.78 -0.41
N GLU A 29 -8.16 -4.98 0.04
CA GLU A 29 -9.08 -6.13 -0.03
C GLU A 29 -10.39 -5.90 0.73
N THR A 30 -10.34 -5.13 1.82
CA THR A 30 -11.53 -4.78 2.61
C THR A 30 -12.39 -3.68 1.95
N GLY A 31 -11.89 -3.01 0.91
CA GLY A 31 -12.55 -1.91 0.22
C GLY A 31 -12.68 -0.63 1.06
N ARG A 32 -11.97 -0.53 2.19
CA ARG A 32 -12.02 0.60 3.13
C ARG A 32 -11.01 1.69 2.82
N LYS A 33 -9.94 1.34 2.12
CA LYS A 33 -8.83 2.22 1.76
C LYS A 33 -8.60 2.18 0.26
N LEU A 34 -8.41 3.35 -0.32
CA LEU A 34 -8.04 3.51 -1.73
C LEU A 34 -6.66 4.15 -1.80
N LEU A 35 -5.72 3.47 -2.45
CA LEU A 35 -4.49 4.10 -2.91
C LEU A 35 -4.67 4.59 -4.34
N PHE A 36 -4.09 5.74 -4.66
CA PHE A 36 -3.95 6.17 -6.04
C PHE A 36 -2.71 7.01 -6.25
N ARG A 37 -2.12 6.88 -7.43
CA ARG A 37 -0.97 7.64 -7.89
C ARG A 37 -1.34 8.51 -9.07
N ASP A 38 -0.82 9.73 -9.06
CA ASP A 38 -0.96 10.65 -10.18
C ASP A 38 0.29 10.75 -11.07
N LYS A 39 0.12 11.38 -12.24
CA LYS A 39 1.21 11.66 -13.20
C LYS A 39 2.30 12.59 -12.67
N LYS A 40 2.11 13.22 -11.50
CA LYS A 40 3.15 13.97 -10.78
C LYS A 40 3.92 13.07 -9.80
N LEU A 41 3.70 11.75 -9.85
CA LEU A 41 4.28 10.73 -8.97
C LEU A 41 3.95 10.97 -7.49
N ARG A 42 2.78 11.54 -7.20
CA ARG A 42 2.28 11.68 -5.82
C ARG A 42 1.40 10.48 -5.49
N LEU A 43 1.71 9.81 -4.39
CA LEU A 43 0.92 8.71 -3.85
C LEU A 43 -0.03 9.25 -2.78
N HIS A 44 -1.31 8.94 -2.93
CA HIS A 44 -2.37 9.34 -2.02
C HIS A 44 -3.07 8.12 -1.43
N LEU A 45 -3.38 8.22 -0.14
CA LEU A 45 -4.30 7.33 0.57
C LEU A 45 -5.63 8.07 0.76
N TYR A 46 -6.72 7.39 0.48
CA TYR A 46 -8.07 7.87 0.73
C TYR A 46 -8.82 6.85 1.58
N ASP A 47 -9.30 7.30 2.73
CA ASP A 47 -10.16 6.53 3.60
C ASP A 47 -11.61 6.68 3.15
N ILE A 48 -12.26 5.57 2.81
CA ILE A 48 -13.59 5.56 2.19
C ILE A 48 -14.67 6.01 3.17
N ASN A 49 -14.51 5.70 4.46
CA ASN A 49 -15.52 5.95 5.48
C ASN A 49 -15.51 7.42 5.95
N SER A 50 -14.33 7.91 6.33
CA SER A 50 -14.12 9.28 6.79
C SER A 50 -14.02 10.29 5.65
N GLY A 51 -13.75 9.84 4.43
CA GLY A 51 -13.51 10.68 3.27
C GLY A 51 -12.20 11.47 3.33
N VAL A 52 -11.30 11.13 4.25
CA VAL A 52 -10.02 11.81 4.45
C VAL A 52 -9.02 11.37 3.38
N ARG A 53 -8.38 12.36 2.73
CA ARG A 53 -7.27 12.14 1.80
C ARG A 53 -5.94 12.56 2.43
N THR A 54 -4.99 11.65 2.46
CA THR A 54 -3.61 11.88 2.90
C THR A 54 -2.64 11.69 1.73
N THR A 55 -1.62 12.54 1.64
CA THR A 55 -0.51 12.31 0.69
C THR A 55 0.59 11.54 1.41
N LEU A 56 0.88 10.32 0.96
CA LEU A 56 1.88 9.45 1.59
C LEU A 56 3.29 9.77 1.12
N LEU A 57 3.48 9.88 -0.20
CA LEU A 57 4.78 10.12 -0.82
C LEU A 57 4.68 11.07 -2.02
N SER A 58 5.80 11.71 -2.31
CA SER A 58 6.10 12.30 -3.63
C SER A 58 7.22 11.49 -4.29
N PHE A 59 7.32 11.53 -5.62
CA PHE A 59 8.31 10.76 -6.40
C PHE A 59 8.12 9.23 -6.27
N CYS A 60 6.87 8.77 -6.19
CA CYS A 60 6.50 7.37 -6.09
C CYS A 60 6.62 6.64 -7.44
N SER A 61 7.68 5.86 -7.66
CA SER A 61 7.89 5.12 -8.92
C SER A 61 7.16 3.78 -8.96
N TYR A 62 6.99 3.14 -7.80
CA TYR A 62 6.28 1.87 -7.63
C TYR A 62 5.39 1.95 -6.39
N VAL A 63 4.24 1.27 -6.41
CA VAL A 63 3.34 1.10 -5.26
C VAL A 63 2.49 -0.15 -5.44
N GLN A 64 2.27 -0.91 -4.36
CA GLN A 64 1.35 -2.05 -4.33
C GLN A 64 0.89 -2.32 -2.89
N TRP A 65 -0.32 -2.86 -2.74
CA TRP A 65 -0.72 -3.54 -1.50
C TRP A 65 -0.01 -4.89 -1.40
N VAL A 66 0.46 -5.26 -0.21
CA VAL A 66 0.94 -6.62 0.05
C VAL A 66 -0.26 -7.56 -0.02
N PRO A 67 -0.24 -8.59 -0.90
CA PRO A 67 -1.37 -9.50 -1.07
C PRO A 67 -1.87 -10.10 0.26
N GLY A 68 -3.19 -10.17 0.45
CA GLY A 68 -3.79 -10.71 1.67
C GLY A 68 -3.52 -9.88 2.93
N SER A 69 -3.27 -8.57 2.80
CA SER A 69 -3.04 -7.67 3.94
C SER A 69 -3.32 -6.21 3.61
N ASP A 70 -3.37 -5.36 4.64
CA ASP A 70 -3.46 -3.90 4.52
C ASP A 70 -2.09 -3.20 4.60
N VAL A 71 -1.01 -3.95 4.37
CA VAL A 71 0.37 -3.41 4.31
C VAL A 71 0.65 -2.83 2.93
N VAL A 72 1.31 -1.68 2.88
CA VAL A 72 1.66 -1.00 1.62
C VAL A 72 3.16 -1.00 1.40
N VAL A 73 3.57 -1.34 0.18
CA VAL A 73 4.94 -1.20 -0.31
C VAL A 73 4.97 -0.12 -1.39
N ALA A 74 5.91 0.81 -1.30
CA ALA A 74 6.15 1.80 -2.34
C ALA A 74 7.63 2.11 -2.50
N GLN A 75 8.01 2.61 -3.68
CA GLN A 75 9.35 3.15 -3.92
C GLN A 75 9.31 4.67 -4.01
N ASN A 76 10.17 5.33 -3.25
CA ASN A 76 10.47 6.76 -3.40
C ASN A 76 11.95 6.94 -3.72
N ARG A 77 12.28 7.23 -4.98
CA ARG A 77 13.68 7.34 -5.44
C ARG A 77 14.46 6.07 -5.06
N GLY A 78 15.54 6.18 -4.27
CA GLY A 78 16.34 5.05 -3.80
C GLY A 78 15.83 4.40 -2.52
N ASN A 79 14.57 4.63 -2.14
CA ASN A 79 14.00 4.14 -0.89
C ASN A 79 12.84 3.19 -1.14
N LEU A 80 12.90 2.01 -0.52
CA LEU A 80 11.76 1.14 -0.26
C LEU A 80 11.04 1.67 0.99
N CYS A 81 9.78 2.05 0.85
CA CYS A 81 8.91 2.52 1.91
C CYS A 81 7.85 1.46 2.20
N VAL A 82 7.68 1.10 3.47
CA VAL A 82 6.72 0.07 3.92
C VAL A 82 5.85 0.65 5.03
N TRP A 83 4.53 0.59 4.86
CA TRP A 83 3.55 0.89 5.91
C TRP A 83 2.94 -0.40 6.41
N TYR A 84 3.44 -0.91 7.54
CA TYR A 84 2.85 -2.07 8.21
C TYR A 84 1.51 -1.72 8.87
N SER A 85 1.27 -0.43 9.16
CA SER A 85 -0.03 0.10 9.54
C SER A 85 -0.33 1.32 8.66
N ILE A 86 -1.25 1.14 7.72
CA ILE A 86 -1.63 2.21 6.78
C ILE A 86 -2.47 3.31 7.44
N ASP A 87 -3.04 3.02 8.61
CA ASP A 87 -3.78 3.97 9.45
C ASP A 87 -2.88 4.97 10.17
N SER A 88 -1.60 4.62 10.34
CA SER A 88 -0.55 5.48 10.90
C SER A 88 0.46 5.84 9.81
N PRO A 89 0.11 6.68 8.82
CA PRO A 89 0.95 6.99 7.66
C PRO A 89 2.31 7.61 8.03
N GLU A 90 2.44 8.18 9.23
CA GLU A 90 3.69 8.67 9.81
C GLU A 90 4.67 7.57 10.22
N SER A 91 4.19 6.34 10.46
CA SER A 91 4.97 5.19 10.93
C SER A 91 5.52 4.36 9.76
N VAL A 92 6.08 5.05 8.77
CA VAL A 92 6.70 4.43 7.60
C VAL A 92 8.07 3.86 7.93
N SER A 93 8.30 2.60 7.55
CA SER A 93 9.63 1.99 7.54
C SER A 93 10.33 2.27 6.22
N ILE A 94 11.58 2.76 6.27
CA ILE A 94 12.33 3.18 5.08
C ILE A 94 13.64 2.41 4.98
N PHE A 95 13.86 1.74 3.85
CA PHE A 95 15.07 0.99 3.54
C PHE A 95 15.72 1.55 2.28
N ASN A 96 17.04 1.74 2.29
CA ASN A 96 17.76 2.17 1.10
C ASN A 96 17.96 0.98 0.15
N ILE A 97 17.63 1.16 -1.13
CA ILE A 97 17.78 0.18 -2.21
C ILE A 97 18.61 0.78 -3.35
N LYS A 98 19.31 -0.03 -4.15
CA LYS A 98 20.18 0.47 -5.23
C LYS A 98 19.58 0.36 -6.63
N GLY A 99 18.28 0.09 -6.72
CA GLY A 99 17.58 -0.16 -7.97
C GLY A 99 16.11 0.20 -7.90
N ASP A 100 15.36 -0.30 -8.87
CA ASP A 100 13.92 -0.08 -8.97
C ASP A 100 13.14 -1.31 -8.50
N ILE A 101 12.09 -1.09 -7.71
CA ILE A 101 11.16 -2.18 -7.37
C ILE A 101 10.46 -2.60 -8.65
N VAL A 102 10.53 -3.89 -8.96
CA VAL A 102 9.91 -4.48 -10.14
C VAL A 102 8.75 -5.40 -9.78
N ASP A 103 8.75 -5.97 -8.58
CA ASP A 103 7.73 -6.91 -8.16
C ASP A 103 7.63 -7.04 -6.63
N LEU A 104 6.51 -7.59 -6.17
CA LEU A 104 6.18 -7.89 -4.78
C LEU A 104 5.45 -9.22 -4.71
N GLU A 105 6.03 -10.18 -4.00
CA GLU A 105 5.45 -11.51 -3.84
C GLU A 105 5.23 -11.82 -2.35
N ARG A 106 4.12 -12.50 -2.07
CA ARG A 106 3.86 -13.12 -0.78
C ARG A 106 3.55 -14.59 -1.00
N ALA A 107 4.48 -15.45 -0.61
CA ALA A 107 4.41 -16.89 -0.80
C ALA A 107 5.14 -17.62 0.35
N ASP A 108 4.69 -18.83 0.68
CA ASP A 108 5.33 -19.71 1.66
C ASP A 108 5.64 -19.05 3.03
N GLY A 109 4.75 -18.17 3.48
CA GLY A 109 4.89 -17.44 4.75
C GLY A 109 5.99 -16.38 4.74
N ARG A 110 6.34 -15.86 3.56
CA ARG A 110 7.28 -14.75 3.40
C ARG A 110 6.74 -13.74 2.42
N THR A 111 7.06 -12.49 2.70
CA THR A 111 6.79 -11.37 1.80
C THR A 111 8.11 -10.79 1.32
N GLU A 112 8.34 -10.76 0.02
CA GLU A 112 9.60 -10.32 -0.59
C GLU A 112 9.36 -9.25 -1.66
N VAL A 113 10.16 -8.19 -1.60
CA VAL A 113 10.19 -7.13 -2.60
C VAL A 113 11.36 -7.38 -3.55
N MET A 114 11.09 -7.52 -4.84
CA MET A 114 12.11 -7.71 -5.85
C MET A 114 12.58 -6.36 -6.40
N VAL A 115 13.88 -6.11 -6.31
CA VAL A 115 14.53 -4.89 -6.79
C VAL A 115 15.49 -5.23 -7.92
N SER A 116 15.34 -4.56 -9.05
CA SER A 116 16.26 -4.66 -10.18
C SER A 116 17.45 -3.72 -10.02
N GLU A 117 18.64 -4.28 -9.77
CA GLU A 117 19.92 -3.58 -9.67
C GLU A 117 20.75 -3.82 -10.94
N GLY A 118 20.34 -3.19 -12.05
CA GLY A 118 20.97 -3.35 -13.36
C GLY A 118 20.62 -4.70 -14.00
N VAL A 119 21.56 -5.65 -13.99
CA VAL A 119 21.35 -7.02 -14.52
C VAL A 119 20.95 -8.03 -13.44
N ASN A 120 21.02 -7.64 -12.17
CA ASN A 120 20.72 -8.50 -11.04
C ASN A 120 19.35 -8.15 -10.45
N THR A 121 18.69 -9.14 -9.86
CA THR A 121 17.52 -8.96 -9.01
C THR A 121 17.89 -9.29 -7.58
N VAL A 122 17.58 -8.39 -6.65
CA VAL A 122 17.83 -8.54 -5.21
C VAL A 122 16.48 -8.57 -4.50
N MET A 123 16.31 -9.53 -3.60
CA MET A 123 15.08 -9.69 -2.82
C MET A 123 15.24 -9.07 -1.43
N TYR A 124 14.29 -8.23 -1.03
CA TYR A 124 14.19 -7.64 0.29
C TYR A 124 13.02 -8.28 1.03
N THR A 125 13.31 -9.15 1.98
CA THR A 125 12.29 -9.78 2.82
C THR A 125 11.73 -8.78 3.84
N LEU A 126 10.41 -8.68 3.93
CA LEU A 126 9.71 -7.83 4.88
C LEU A 126 9.54 -8.54 6.24
N ASP A 127 9.14 -7.77 7.25
CA ASP A 127 8.85 -8.30 8.58
C ASP A 127 7.47 -8.98 8.58
N GLU A 128 7.45 -10.29 8.46
CA GLU A 128 6.21 -11.06 8.42
C GLU A 128 5.43 -10.97 9.73
N GLY A 129 6.12 -10.80 10.88
CA GLY A 129 5.45 -10.61 12.17
C GLY A 129 4.62 -9.34 12.20
N LEU A 130 5.16 -8.24 11.67
CA LEU A 130 4.42 -6.98 11.54
C LEU A 130 3.26 -7.06 10.53
N ILE A 131 3.44 -7.79 9.42
CA ILE A 131 2.37 -8.00 8.42
C ILE A 131 1.23 -8.81 9.02
N GLU A 132 1.55 -9.93 9.66
CA GLU A 132 0.58 -10.83 10.28
C GLU A 132 -0.15 -10.16 11.45
N PHE A 133 0.59 -9.41 12.27
CA PHE A 133 0.01 -8.63 13.36
C PHE A 133 -0.98 -7.59 12.83
N GLY A 134 -0.57 -6.76 11.86
CA GLY A 134 -1.43 -5.72 11.28
C GLY A 134 -2.71 -6.31 10.69
N THR A 135 -2.56 -7.36 9.88
CA THR A 135 -3.69 -8.08 9.28
C THR A 135 -4.63 -8.66 10.34
N ALA A 136 -4.09 -9.29 11.38
CA ALA A 136 -4.89 -9.89 12.45
C ALA A 136 -5.66 -8.84 13.27
N ILE A 137 -5.07 -7.66 13.49
CA ILE A 137 -5.75 -6.53 14.15
C ILE A 137 -6.92 -6.04 13.29
N ASP A 138 -6.71 -5.87 11.98
CA ASP A 138 -7.74 -5.37 11.06
C ASP A 138 -8.89 -6.37 10.87
N ASP A 139 -8.59 -7.67 10.90
CA ASP A 139 -9.58 -8.76 10.90
C ASP A 139 -10.34 -8.88 12.23
N GLY A 140 -9.91 -8.19 13.29
CA GLY A 140 -10.45 -8.33 14.64
C GLY A 140 -10.09 -9.66 15.32
N ASN A 141 -9.08 -10.37 14.80
CA ASN A 141 -8.61 -11.65 15.33
C ASN A 141 -7.45 -11.45 16.32
N TYR A 142 -7.79 -10.99 17.52
CA TYR A 142 -6.80 -10.65 18.54
C TYR A 142 -6.00 -11.86 19.06
N ASP A 143 -6.58 -13.07 19.03
CA ASP A 143 -5.88 -14.30 19.41
C ASP A 143 -4.72 -14.60 18.44
N ARG A 144 -4.91 -14.39 17.13
CA ARG A 144 -3.85 -14.46 16.12
C ARG A 144 -2.81 -13.35 16.33
N ALA A 145 -3.25 -12.14 16.67
CA ALA A 145 -2.35 -11.01 16.87
C ALA A 145 -1.36 -11.23 18.03
N VAL A 146 -1.78 -11.85 19.15
CA VAL A 146 -0.90 -12.09 20.32
C VAL A 146 0.17 -13.17 20.06
N ALA A 147 0.06 -13.93 18.96
CA ALA A 147 1.05 -14.94 18.59
C ALA A 147 2.31 -14.36 17.92
N PHE A 148 2.33 -13.06 17.63
CA PHE A 148 3.42 -12.32 16.97
C PHE A 148 3.83 -11.08 17.77
#